data_AF-A0A920TQN1-F1
#
_entry.id   AF-A0A920TQN1-F1
#
_cell.length_a   1.000
_cell.length_b   1.000
_cell.length_c   1.000
_cell.angle_alpha   90.00
_cell.angle_beta   90.00
_cell.angle_gamma   90.00
#
_symmetry.space_group_name_H-M   'P 1'
#
loop_
_entity.id
_entity.type
_entity.pdbx_description
1 polymer ?
#
loop_
_entity_poly.entity_id
_entity_poly.type
_entity_poly.pdbx_seq_one_letter_code
_entity_poly.pdbx_strand_id
1 'polypeptide(L)' 'MALAYKVSDIIVSASTEPEAFGRVAVEAQSMEKPIIASNIGGSNETIIDEKTGFL' A
#
# COMPACT_ATOMS: atom_id res chain seq x y z
N MET A 1 12.58 -2.66 -3.52
CA MET A 1 11.46 -3.38 -4.16
C MET A 1 11.06 -2.88 -5.56
N ALA A 2 11.64 -1.81 -6.13
CA ALA A 2 11.18 -1.22 -7.40
C ALA A 2 10.98 -2.24 -8.56
N LEU A 3 11.91 -3.17 -8.76
CA LEU A 3 11.77 -4.23 -9.78
C LEU A 3 10.60 -5.18 -9.48
N ALA A 4 10.39 -5.54 -8.22
CA ALA A 4 9.26 -6.36 -7.79
C ALA A 4 7.93 -5.64 -8.04
N TYR A 5 7.82 -4.37 -7.64
CA TYR A 5 6.61 -3.57 -7.94
C TYR A 5 6.36 -3.46 -9.44
N LYS A 6 7.42 -3.27 -10.25
CA LYS A 6 7.30 -3.12 -11.70
C LYS A 6 6.69 -4.35 -12.37
N VAL A 7 7.08 -5.56 -11.96
CA VAL A 7 6.59 -6.83 -12.53
C VAL A 7 5.27 -7.31 -11.92
N SER A 8 4.81 -6.69 -10.84
CA SER A 8 3.52 -7.03 -10.20
C SER A 8 2.35 -6.28 -10.83
N ASP A 9 1.18 -6.93 -10.86
CA ASP A 9 -0.09 -6.32 -11.25
C ASP A 9 -0.79 -5.63 -10.07
N ILE A 10 -0.62 -6.17 -8.86
CA ILE A 10 -1.23 -5.67 -7.63
C ILE A 10 -0.28 -5.88 -6.44
N ILE A 11 -0.29 -4.94 -5.49
CA ILE A 11 0.46 -5.01 -4.25
C ILE A 11 -0.50 -5.24 -3.09
N VAL A 12 -0.10 -6.06 -2.13
CA VAL A 12 -0.90 -6.35 -0.93
C VAL A 12 -0.04 -6.17 0.32
N SER A 13 -0.51 -5.33 1.25
CA SER A 13 0.10 -5.10 2.57
C SER A 13 -0.85 -5.60 3.67
N ALA A 14 -0.76 -6.90 3.98
CA ALA A 14 -1.67 -7.61 4.88
C ALA A 14 -1.17 -7.64 6.34
N SER A 15 -0.81 -6.48 6.89
CA SER A 15 -0.27 -6.37 8.25
C SER A 15 -1.38 -6.61 9.28
N THR A 16 -1.09 -7.43 10.30
CA THR A 16 -2.03 -7.71 11.41
C THR A 16 -1.78 -6.85 12.64
N GLU A 17 -0.70 -6.08 12.63
CA GLU A 17 -0.33 -5.11 13.67
C GLU A 17 -0.13 -3.72 13.04
N PRO A 18 -0.37 -2.63 13.78
CA PRO A 18 -0.23 -1.29 13.24
C PRO A 18 1.20 -0.99 12.79
N GLU A 19 1.35 -0.56 11.54
CA GLU A 19 2.61 0.00 11.04
C GLU A 19 2.70 1.49 11.37
N ALA A 20 3.90 2.00 11.56
CA ALA A 20 4.08 3.42 11.87
C ALA A 20 3.75 4.35 10.69
N PHE A 21 4.04 3.95 9.44
CA PHE A 21 3.98 4.85 8.28
C PHE A 21 3.24 4.29 7.06
N GLY A 22 3.26 2.97 6.80
CA GLY A 22 2.70 2.42 5.55
C GLY A 22 3.62 2.63 4.34
N ARG A 23 4.93 2.37 4.49
CA ARG A 23 5.93 2.59 3.43
C ARG A 23 5.60 1.81 2.14
N VAL A 24 5.08 0.60 2.27
CA VAL A 24 4.68 -0.24 1.11
C VAL A 24 3.61 0.46 0.28
N ALA A 25 2.64 1.12 0.92
CA ALA A 25 1.57 1.82 0.23
C ALA A 25 2.08 2.99 -0.60
N VAL A 26 2.97 3.83 -0.04
CA VAL A 26 3.53 4.97 -0.79
C VAL A 26 4.49 4.52 -1.90
N GLU A 27 5.25 3.45 -1.70
CA GLU A 27 6.09 2.89 -2.75
C GLU A 27 5.26 2.32 -3.91
N ALA A 28 4.18 1.58 -3.61
CA ALA A 28 3.26 1.06 -4.62
C ALA A 28 2.58 2.19 -5.41
N GLN A 29 2.08 3.22 -4.71
CA GLN A 29 1.49 4.42 -5.33
C GLN A 29 2.49 5.16 -6.21
N SER A 30 3.76 5.29 -5.79
CA SER A 30 4.81 5.96 -6.59
C SER A 30 5.12 5.23 -7.90
N MET A 31 4.78 3.95 -7.98
CA MET A 31 4.95 3.08 -9.14
C MET A 31 3.63 2.91 -9.93
N GLU A 32 2.59 3.67 -9.58
CA GLU A 32 1.24 3.60 -10.15
C GLU A 32 0.65 2.19 -10.09
N LYS A 33 0.97 1.44 -9.03
CA LYS A 33 0.45 0.09 -8.82
C LYS A 33 -0.75 0.11 -7.88
N PRO A 34 -1.84 -0.61 -8.21
CA PRO A 34 -2.93 -0.84 -7.27
C PRO A 34 -2.43 -1.47 -5.97
N ILE A 35 -2.91 -0.96 -4.84
CA ILE A 35 -2.53 -1.42 -3.49
C ILE A 35 -3.79 -1.76 -2.68
N ILE A 36 -3.76 -2.92 -2.03
CA ILE A 36 -4.69 -3.30 -0.98
C ILE A 36 -3.87 -3.36 0.31
N ALA A 37 -4.26 -2.64 1.35
CA ALA A 37 -3.60 -2.68 2.64
C ALA A 37 -4.61 -2.94 3.76
N SER A 38 -4.17 -3.45 4.89
CA SER A 38 -5.03 -3.55 6.07
C SER A 38 -5.37 -2.15 6.59
N ASN A 39 -6.65 -1.91 6.93
CA ASN A 39 -7.17 -0.70 7.57
C ASN A 39 -6.67 -0.49 9.02
N ILE A 40 -5.34 -0.44 9.21
CA ILE A 40 -4.68 -0.23 10.51
C ILE A 40 -3.40 0.61 10.35
N GLY A 41 -3.09 1.40 11.37
CA GLY A 41 -1.83 2.17 11.46
C GLY A 41 -1.61 3.12 10.29
N GLY A 42 -0.35 3.28 9.87
CA GLY A 42 0.07 4.26 8.86
C GLY A 42 -0.49 4.04 7.45
N SER A 43 -1.03 2.85 7.13
CA SER A 43 -1.80 2.66 5.89
C SER A 43 -3.00 3.60 5.81
N ASN A 44 -3.65 3.89 6.94
CA ASN A 44 -4.81 4.78 7.02
C ASN A 44 -4.44 6.25 6.81
N GLU A 45 -3.16 6.61 6.95
CA GLU A 45 -2.65 7.96 6.71
C GLU A 45 -2.15 8.15 5.28
N THR A 46 -1.81 7.06 4.60
CA THR A 46 -1.16 7.08 3.27
C THR A 46 -2.05 6.62 2.14
N ILE A 47 -3.22 6.05 2.42
CA ILE A 47 -4.22 5.62 1.44
C ILE A 47 -5.52 6.38 1.66
N ILE A 48 -6.09 6.91 0.57
CA ILE A 48 -7.48 7.36 0.53
C ILE A 48 -8.29 6.21 -0.06
N ASP A 49 -9.13 5.61 0.77
CA ASP A 49 -9.92 4.44 0.39
C ASP A 49 -10.75 4.69 -0.89
N GLU A 50 -10.80 3.68 -1.74
CA GLU A 50 -11.39 3.67 -3.09
C GLU A 50 -10.85 4.73 -4.08
N LYS A 51 -9.85 5.53 -3.69
CA LYS A 51 -9.30 6.61 -4.53
C LYS A 51 -7.84 6.39 -4.89
N THR A 52 -6.99 6.04 -3.92
CA THR A 52 -5.56 5.80 -4.14
C THR A 52 -5.14 4.37 -3.78
N GLY A 53 -6.07 3.56 -3.28
CA GLY A 53 -5.91 2.16 -2.90
C GLY A 53 -7.17 1.66 -2.20
N PHE A 54 -7.08 0.48 -1.59
CA PHE A 54 -8.15 -0.13 -0.79
C PHE A 54 -7.64 -0.43 0.62
N LEU A 55 -8.45 -0.14 1.65
CA LEU A 55 -8.17 -0.38 3.06
C LEU A 55 -9.07 -1.47 3.69
#